data_AF-A0A258CRE4-F1
#
_entry.id   AF-A0A258CRE4-F1
#
_cell.length_a   1.000
_cell.length_b   1.000
_cell.length_c   1.000
_cell.angle_alpha   90.00
_cell.angle_beta   90.00
_cell.angle_gamma   90.00
#
_symmetry.space_group_name_H-M   'P 1'
#
loop_
_entity.id
_entity.type
_entity.pdbx_description
1 polymer ?
#
loop_
_entity_poly.entity_id
_entity_poly.type
_entity_poly.pdbx_seq_one_letter_code
_entity_poly.pdbx_strand_id
1 'polypeptide(L)'
;FYGPFGDIADLAACEQQFKNAYLMGCAGAWSLHPGQIDIAKRVFSPEPAEVKFALRILEAMPTGAGVVMLDGKMQDDATWKQAKVIVDLAKQVAAKDPEMAKAYGL
;
A
#
# COMPACT_ATOMS: atom_id res chain seq x y z
N PHE A 1 -1.59 -10.13 10.18
CA PHE A 1 -0.13 -9.92 10.12
C PHE A 1 0.52 -11.22 9.73
N TYR A 2 1.55 -11.18 8.88
CA TYR A 2 2.50 -12.28 8.72
C TYR A 2 3.40 -12.36 9.96
N GLY A 3 3.85 -13.55 10.31
CA GLY A 3 4.72 -13.80 11.45
C GLY A 3 6.19 -13.46 11.16
N PRO A 4 7.13 -14.22 11.73
CA PRO A 4 8.55 -14.01 11.49
C PRO A 4 9.02 -14.64 10.17
N PHE A 5 9.99 -14.01 9.52
CA PHE A 5 10.88 -14.66 8.57
C PHE A 5 12.20 -14.99 9.28
N GLY A 6 12.46 -16.28 9.50
CA GLY A 6 13.52 -16.75 10.40
C GLY A 6 14.94 -16.73 9.82
N ASP A 7 15.08 -16.75 8.50
CA ASP A 7 16.39 -16.63 7.85
C ASP A 7 16.82 -15.16 7.80
N ILE A 8 17.52 -14.71 8.85
CA ILE A 8 17.87 -13.30 9.04
C ILE A 8 18.86 -12.80 7.98
N ALA A 9 19.70 -13.68 7.43
CA ALA A 9 20.72 -13.30 6.46
C ALA A 9 20.15 -13.12 5.05
N ASP A 10 19.09 -13.86 4.70
CA ASP A 10 18.44 -13.76 3.40
C ASP A 10 17.37 -12.64 3.36
N LEU A 11 17.85 -11.41 3.24
CA LEU A 11 16.98 -10.23 3.13
C LEU A 11 16.15 -10.21 1.84
N ALA A 12 16.61 -10.85 0.78
CA ALA A 12 15.87 -10.91 -0.49
C ALA A 12 14.65 -11.83 -0.37
N ALA A 13 14.82 -13.02 0.21
CA ALA A 13 13.72 -13.92 0.49
C ALA A 13 12.75 -13.33 1.53
N CYS A 14 13.27 -12.61 2.53
CA CYS A 14 12.45 -11.86 3.49
C CYS A 14 11.53 -10.86 2.79
N GLU A 15 12.09 -10.03 1.88
CA GLU A 15 11.31 -9.06 1.13
C GLU A 15 10.24 -9.73 0.25
N GLN A 16 10.59 -10.81 -0.45
CA GLN A 16 9.63 -11.53 -1.30
C GLN A 16 8.49 -12.14 -0.49
N GLN A 17 8.80 -12.76 0.66
CA GLN A 17 7.79 -13.35 1.53
C GLN A 17 6.86 -12.27 2.12
N PHE A 18 7.41 -11.12 2.51
CA PHE A 18 6.62 -9.98 2.98
C PHE A 18 5.72 -9.42 1.87
N LYS A 19 6.22 -9.31 0.63
CA LYS A 19 5.41 -8.86 -0.53
C LYS A 19 4.24 -9.78 -0.81
N ASN A 20 4.49 -11.09 -0.78
CA ASN A 20 3.44 -12.10 -0.95
C ASN A 20 2.35 -11.94 0.13
N ALA A 21 2.74 -11.69 1.38
CA ALA A 21 1.80 -11.47 2.47
C ALA A 21 1.00 -10.16 2.30
N TYR A 22 1.64 -9.07 1.90
CA TYR A 22 0.99 -7.78 1.63
C TYR A 22 -0.07 -7.91 0.54
N LEU A 23 0.26 -8.54 -0.59
CA LEU A 23 -0.67 -8.77 -1.71
C LEU A 23 -1.89 -9.61 -1.32
N MET A 24 -1.75 -10.52 -0.34
CA MET A 24 -2.85 -11.31 0.20
C MET A 24 -3.62 -10.62 1.33
N GLY A 25 -3.35 -9.34 1.61
CA GLY A 25 -4.10 -8.52 2.56
C GLY A 25 -3.55 -8.49 3.99
N CYS A 26 -2.32 -8.97 4.23
CA CYS A 26 -1.69 -8.78 5.54
C CYS A 26 -1.31 -7.31 5.75
N ALA A 27 -1.63 -6.78 6.94
CA ALA A 27 -1.30 -5.40 7.33
C ALA A 27 0.17 -5.16 7.74
N GLY A 28 1.01 -6.20 7.80
CA GLY A 28 2.38 -6.11 8.31
C GLY A 28 3.01 -7.47 8.55
N ALA A 29 4.29 -7.46 8.95
CA ALA A 29 5.09 -8.62 9.33
C ALA A 29 5.90 -8.38 10.62
N TRP A 30 6.37 -9.44 11.27
CA TRP A 30 7.26 -9.33 12.44
C TRP A 30 8.72 -9.21 11.99
N SER A 31 9.44 -8.24 12.56
CA SER A 31 10.89 -8.10 12.36
C SER A 31 11.64 -8.73 13.53
N LEU A 32 12.53 -9.69 13.25
CA LEU A 32 13.38 -10.35 14.24
C LEU A 32 14.76 -9.70 14.40
N HIS A 33 15.18 -8.92 13.40
CA HIS A 33 16.48 -8.28 13.32
C HIS A 33 16.35 -6.87 12.73
N PRO A 34 17.18 -5.87 13.13
CA PRO A 34 17.12 -4.51 12.61
C PRO A 34 17.12 -4.42 11.07
N GLY A 35 17.85 -5.30 10.38
CA GLY A 35 17.90 -5.37 8.92
C GLY A 35 16.57 -5.69 8.24
N GLN A 36 15.55 -6.17 8.97
CA GLN A 36 14.21 -6.46 8.42
C GLN A 36 13.24 -5.29 8.58
N ILE A 37 13.54 -4.30 9.43
CA ILE A 37 12.61 -3.21 9.78
C ILE A 37 12.30 -2.36 8.54
N ASP A 38 13.33 -1.95 7.80
CA ASP A 38 13.15 -1.11 6.61
C ASP A 38 12.46 -1.87 5.48
N ILE A 39 12.70 -3.18 5.38
CA ILE A 39 12.00 -4.06 4.43
C ILE A 39 10.51 -4.11 4.77
N ALA A 40 10.16 -4.35 6.04
CA ALA A 40 8.76 -4.39 6.47
C ALA A 40 8.08 -3.04 6.23
N LYS A 41 8.69 -1.92 6.63
CA LYS A 41 8.11 -0.58 6.40
C LYS A 41 7.89 -0.30 4.92
N ARG A 42 8.88 -0.61 4.07
CA ARG A 42 8.77 -0.40 2.61
C ARG A 42 7.69 -1.28 1.99
N VAL A 43 7.66 -2.57 2.31
CA VAL A 43 6.75 -3.54 1.67
C VAL A 43 5.30 -3.33 2.08
N PHE A 44 5.04 -2.99 3.34
CA PHE A 44 3.68 -2.82 3.87
C PHE A 44 3.19 -1.37 3.81
N SER A 45 3.95 -0.47 3.17
CA SER A 45 3.47 0.86 2.78
C SER A 45 2.98 0.81 1.34
N PRO A 46 1.84 1.46 1.01
CA PRO A 46 1.35 1.54 -0.36
C PRO A 46 2.40 2.08 -1.34
N GLU A 47 2.38 1.57 -2.57
CA GLU A 47 3.27 2.05 -3.62
C GLU A 47 2.82 3.47 -4.06
N PRO A 48 3.74 4.46 -4.21
CA PRO A 48 3.32 5.84 -4.45
C PRO A 48 2.53 6.07 -5.75
N ALA A 49 2.74 5.29 -6.80
CA ALA A 49 1.97 5.42 -8.03
C ALA A 49 0.55 4.84 -7.87
N GLU A 50 0.39 3.74 -7.14
CA GLU A 50 -0.90 3.18 -6.73
C GLU A 50 -1.71 4.19 -5.91
N VAL A 51 -1.08 4.89 -4.95
CA VAL A 51 -1.76 5.93 -4.16
C VAL A 51 -2.23 7.09 -5.05
N LYS A 52 -1.39 7.57 -5.97
CA LYS A 52 -1.75 8.66 -6.89
C LYS A 52 -2.88 8.26 -7.84
N PHE A 53 -2.86 7.03 -8.33
CA PHE A 53 -3.94 6.50 -9.16
C PHE A 53 -5.24 6.36 -8.36
N ALA A 54 -5.16 5.83 -7.14
CA ALA A 54 -6.30 5.72 -6.23
C ALA A 54 -6.93 7.09 -5.90
N LEU A 55 -6.11 8.12 -5.65
CA LEU A 55 -6.60 9.49 -5.44
C LEU A 55 -7.42 9.99 -6.65
N ARG A 56 -6.91 9.79 -7.87
CA ARG A 56 -7.62 10.17 -9.10
C ARG A 56 -8.96 9.43 -9.27
N ILE A 57 -9.06 8.17 -8.83
CA ILE A 57 -10.34 7.43 -8.82
C ILE A 57 -11.33 8.09 -7.85
N LEU A 58 -10.88 8.41 -6.62
CA LEU A 58 -11.73 9.05 -5.62
C LEU A 58 -12.21 10.43 -6.06
N GLU A 59 -11.34 11.20 -6.73
CA GLU A 59 -11.67 12.50 -7.31
C GLU A 59 -12.68 12.41 -8.46
N ALA A 60 -12.50 11.41 -9.35
CA ALA A 60 -13.39 11.21 -10.49
C ALA A 60 -14.78 10.69 -10.09
N MET A 61 -14.90 10.03 -8.94
CA MET A 61 -16.15 9.46 -8.40
C MET A 61 -16.40 9.95 -6.97
N PRO A 62 -16.75 11.23 -6.75
CA PRO A 62 -16.81 11.83 -5.42
C PRO A 62 -17.88 11.20 -4.50
N THR A 63 -18.94 10.63 -5.07
CA THR A 63 -19.98 9.91 -4.33
C THR A 63 -19.68 8.42 -4.16
N GLY A 64 -18.67 7.89 -4.85
CA GLY A 64 -18.37 6.46 -4.96
C GLY A 64 -19.41 5.66 -5.75
N ALA A 65 -20.33 6.33 -6.46
CA ALA A 65 -21.39 5.70 -7.25
C ALA A 65 -21.24 5.98 -8.75
N GLY A 66 -21.75 5.05 -9.57
CA GLY A 66 -21.70 5.15 -11.02
C GLY A 66 -20.45 4.50 -11.61
N VAL A 67 -20.10 4.90 -12.83
CA VAL A 67 -18.97 4.36 -13.59
C VAL A 67 -18.22 5.49 -14.27
N VAL A 68 -16.89 5.44 -14.25
CA VAL A 68 -16.03 6.35 -15.03
C VAL A 68 -14.94 5.57 -15.78
N MET A 69 -14.43 6.14 -16.86
CA MET A 69 -13.25 5.63 -17.56
C MET A 69 -12.04 6.48 -17.20
N LEU A 70 -10.98 5.85 -16.69
CA LEU A 70 -9.74 6.52 -16.30
C LEU A 70 -8.54 5.76 -16.86
N ASP A 71 -7.70 6.43 -17.65
CA ASP A 71 -6.56 5.83 -18.36
C ASP A 71 -6.92 4.55 -19.15
N GLY A 72 -8.10 4.54 -19.78
CA GLY A 72 -8.61 3.38 -20.53
C GLY A 72 -9.11 2.23 -19.66
N LYS A 73 -9.18 2.38 -18.33
CA LYS A 73 -9.70 1.39 -17.39
C LYS A 73 -11.03 1.85 -16.79
N MET A 74 -12.02 0.97 -16.81
CA MET A 74 -13.32 1.18 -16.16
C MET A 74 -13.15 1.20 -14.64
N GLN A 75 -13.76 2.18 -13.99
CA GLN A 75 -13.84 2.31 -12.54
C GLN A 75 -15.30 2.34 -12.12
N ASP A 76 -15.62 1.62 -11.06
CA ASP A 76 -16.95 1.48 -10.49
C ASP A 76 -16.89 1.57 -8.95
N ASP A 77 -17.99 1.24 -8.28
CA ASP A 77 -18.05 1.29 -6.83
C ASP A 77 -17.08 0.31 -6.15
N ALA A 78 -16.74 -0.81 -6.80
CA ALA A 78 -15.81 -1.79 -6.28
C ALA A 78 -14.37 -1.29 -6.36
N THR A 79 -13.94 -0.77 -7.51
CA THR A 79 -12.59 -0.19 -7.63
C THR A 79 -12.44 1.09 -6.81
N TRP A 80 -13.52 1.87 -6.64
CA TRP A 80 -13.54 3.01 -5.73
C TRP A 80 -13.30 2.60 -4.28
N LYS A 81 -13.95 1.52 -3.80
CA LYS A 81 -13.72 0.99 -2.44
C LYS A 81 -12.29 0.52 -2.25
N GLN A 82 -11.69 -0.13 -3.25
CA GLN A 82 -10.28 -0.53 -3.23
C GLN A 82 -9.35 0.69 -3.16
N ALA A 83 -9.58 1.68 -4.02
CA ALA A 83 -8.83 2.94 -4.02
C ALA A 83 -8.91 3.64 -2.64
N LYS A 84 -10.09 3.63 -2.02
CA LYS A 84 -10.29 4.17 -0.68
C LYS A 84 -9.45 3.47 0.38
N VAL A 85 -9.37 2.14 0.37
CA VAL A 85 -8.52 1.37 1.30
C VAL A 85 -7.05 1.79 1.17
N ILE A 86 -6.55 1.89 -0.06
CA ILE A 86 -5.17 2.30 -0.35
C ILE A 86 -4.89 3.72 0.18
N VAL A 87 -5.77 4.68 -0.14
CA VAL A 87 -5.59 6.08 0.26
C VAL A 87 -5.71 6.27 1.77
N ASP A 88 -6.62 5.56 2.43
CA ASP A 88 -6.76 5.63 3.89
C ASP A 88 -5.50 5.12 4.60
N LEU A 89 -4.88 4.02 4.11
CA LEU A 89 -3.61 3.53 4.62
C LEU A 89 -2.47 4.52 4.33
N ALA A 90 -2.41 5.07 3.12
CA ALA A 90 -1.39 6.05 2.74
C ALA A 90 -1.42 7.29 3.63
N LYS A 91 -2.62 7.79 4.00
CA LYS A 91 -2.79 8.89 4.95
C LYS A 91 -2.25 8.57 6.34
N GLN A 92 -2.48 7.35 6.84
CA GLN A 92 -1.96 6.91 8.13
C GLN A 92 -0.43 6.84 8.15
N VAL A 93 0.18 6.38 7.05
CA VAL A 93 1.64 6.35 6.88
C VAL A 93 2.19 7.78 6.79
N ALA A 94 1.63 8.61 5.91
CA ALA A 94 2.03 10.01 5.70
C ALA A 94 2.00 10.84 6.98
N ALA A 95 1.01 10.62 7.86
CA ALA A 95 0.90 11.32 9.13
C ALA A 95 2.10 11.10 10.07
N LYS A 96 2.91 10.06 9.84
CA LYS A 96 4.08 9.69 10.66
C LYS A 96 5.40 9.69 9.88
N ASP A 97 5.33 9.84 8.56
CA ASP A 97 6.47 9.77 7.65
C ASP A 97 6.39 10.90 6.61
N PRO A 98 7.11 12.02 6.83
CA PRO A 98 7.08 13.18 5.93
C PRO A 98 7.62 12.88 4.52
N GLU A 99 8.53 11.91 4.37
CA GLU A 99 9.05 11.54 3.05
C GLU A 99 7.98 10.81 2.25
N MET A 100 7.24 9.90 2.90
CA MET A 100 6.10 9.23 2.28
C MET A 100 4.94 10.18 2.01
N ALA A 101 4.67 11.17 2.87
CA ALA A 101 3.69 12.23 2.60
C ALA A 101 4.00 12.95 1.27
N LYS A 102 5.26 13.37 1.10
CA LYS A 102 5.74 13.98 -0.15
C LYS A 102 5.65 13.02 -1.34
N ALA A 103 6.00 11.73 -1.16
CA ALA A 103 5.96 10.74 -2.22
C ALA A 103 4.52 10.49 -2.72
N TYR A 104 3.55 10.42 -1.79
CA TYR A 104 2.14 10.25 -2.08
C TYR A 104 1.48 11.51 -2.64
N GLY A 105 2.01 12.70 -2.30
CA GLY A 105 1.36 13.97 -2.61
C GLY A 105 0.17 14.24 -1.67
N LEU A 106 0.30 13.84 -0.41
CA LEU A 106 -0.68 14.05 0.66
C LEU A 106 -0.23 15.11 1.67
#